data_AF-A0A2G7LYM7-F1
#
_entry.id   AF-A0A2G7LYM7-F1
#
_cell.length_a   1.000
_cell.length_b   1.000
_cell.length_c   1.000
_cell.angle_alpha   90.00
_cell.angle_beta   90.00
_cell.angle_gamma   90.00
#
_symmetry.space_group_name_H-M   'P 1'
#
loop_
_entity.id
_entity.type
_entity.pdbx_description
1 polymer ?
#
loop_
_entity_poly.entity_id
_entity_poly.type
_entity_poly.pdbx_seq_one_letter_code
_entity_poly.pdbx_strand_id
1 'polypeptide(L)' 'MSFEETKGQSFRHYKGGLYKLIRLARHTETREVLVVYIGEDDLLWARPANMFFGYTDDGTKRFVEINEWEENE' A
#
# COMPACT_ATOMS: atom_id res chain seq x y z
N MET A 1 -3.99 -9.77 -9.35
CA MET A 1 -3.96 -9.68 -7.87
C MET A 1 -5.32 -10.09 -7.34
N SER A 2 -5.42 -11.30 -6.79
CA SER A 2 -6.59 -11.69 -6.00
C SER A 2 -6.51 -11.10 -4.59
N PHE A 3 -7.65 -10.98 -3.90
CA PHE A 3 -7.73 -10.43 -2.54
C PHE A 3 -6.99 -11.28 -1.49
N GLU A 4 -6.69 -12.53 -1.79
CA GLU A 4 -5.98 -13.47 -0.91
C GLU A 4 -4.45 -13.37 -1.02
N GLU A 5 -3.91 -13.00 -2.19
CA GLU A 5 -2.46 -12.97 -2.45
C GLU A 5 -1.72 -11.76 -1.85
N THR A 6 -2.43 -10.82 -1.21
CA THR A 6 -1.88 -9.50 -0.86
C THR A 6 -1.59 -9.29 0.63
N LYS A 7 -1.90 -10.27 1.48
CA LYS A 7 -1.74 -10.12 2.93
C LYS A 7 -0.26 -10.20 3.32
N GLY A 8 0.25 -9.18 4.00
CA GLY A 8 1.59 -9.20 4.59
C GLY A 8 2.71 -8.69 3.69
N GLN A 9 2.39 -8.20 2.49
CA GLN A 9 3.36 -7.49 1.66
C GLN A 9 3.73 -6.14 2.28
N SER A 10 4.99 -5.76 2.08
CA SER A 10 5.58 -4.58 2.67
C SER A 10 5.96 -3.61 1.58
N PHE A 11 5.74 -2.33 1.81
CA PHE A 11 5.96 -1.29 0.82
C PHE A 11 6.76 -0.14 1.40
N ARG A 12 7.73 0.35 0.64
CA ARG A 12 8.40 1.61 0.91
C ARG A 12 7.81 2.71 0.05
N HIS A 13 7.33 3.78 0.68
CA HIS A 13 6.90 4.97 -0.02
C HIS A 13 8.11 5.73 -0.56
N TYR A 14 7.96 6.44 -1.69
CA TYR A 14 9.05 7.23 -2.27
C TYR A 14 9.63 8.31 -1.33
N LYS A 15 8.90 8.68 -0.27
CA LYS A 15 9.38 9.58 0.80
C LYS A 15 10.13 8.87 1.93
N GLY A 16 10.41 7.58 1.81
CA GLY A 16 11.18 6.78 2.77
C GLY A 16 10.36 5.88 3.68
N GLY A 17 9.08 6.17 3.86
CA GLY A 17 8.28 5.49 4.87
C GLY A 17 7.91 4.05 4.61
N LEU A 18 7.68 3.29 5.68
CA LEU A 18 7.30 1.87 5.63
C LEU A 18 5.81 1.65 5.85
N TYR A 19 5.23 0.80 5.02
CA TYR A 19 3.79 0.58 4.98
C TYR A 19 3.51 -0.93 4.81
N LYS A 20 2.51 -1.44 5.53
CA LYS A 20 2.13 -2.86 5.47
C LYS A 20 0.79 -3.03 4.82
N LEU A 21 0.75 -3.76 3.71
CA LEU A 21 -0.49 -4.11 3.04
C LEU A 21 -1.27 -5.13 3.87
N ILE A 22 -2.50 -4.78 4.22
CA ILE A 22 -3.40 -5.63 4.98
C ILE A 22 -4.31 -6.40 4.02
N ARG A 23 -4.99 -5.66 3.12
CA ARG A 23 -5.91 -6.24 2.13
C ARG A 23 -6.30 -5.24 1.05
N LEU A 24 -6.83 -5.74 -0.05
CA LEU A 24 -7.63 -4.94 -0.98
C LEU A 24 -9.11 -4.88 -0.54
N ALA A 25 -9.81 -3.79 -0.84
CA ALA A 25 -11.25 -3.66 -0.59
C ALA A 25 -11.94 -3.08 -1.84
N ARG A 26 -13.23 -3.36 -2.03
CA ARG A 26 -14.03 -2.68 -3.05
C ARG A 26 -14.89 -1.62 -2.36
N HIS A 27 -14.71 -0.37 -2.75
CA HIS A 27 -15.50 0.75 -2.24
C HIS A 27 -16.95 0.62 -2.71
N THR A 28 -17.92 0.77 -1.82
CA THR A 28 -19.33 0.46 -2.11
C THR A 28 -19.99 1.48 -3.03
N GLU A 29 -19.60 2.75 -2.86
CA GLU A 29 -20.18 3.94 -3.49
C GLU A 29 -19.63 4.14 -4.90
N THR A 30 -18.31 4.01 -5.06
CA THR A 30 -17.64 4.25 -6.36
C THR A 30 -17.26 2.99 -7.09
N ARG A 31 -17.31 1.83 -6.42
CA ARG A 31 -16.87 0.52 -6.93
C ARG A 31 -15.39 0.42 -7.26
N GLU A 32 -14.58 1.41 -6.88
CA GLU A 32 -13.13 1.38 -7.03
C GLU A 32 -12.48 0.37 -6.08
N VAL A 33 -11.27 -0.09 -6.42
CA VAL A 33 -10.47 -0.94 -5.54
C VAL A 33 -9.62 -0.04 -4.65
N LEU A 34 -9.68 -0.28 -3.34
CA LEU A 34 -8.87 0.37 -2.34
C LEU A 34 -7.78 -0.59 -1.86
N VAL A 35 -6.63 -0.04 -1.52
CA VAL A 35 -5.57 -0.66 -0.74
C VAL A 35 -5.77 -0.25 0.72
N VAL A 36 -5.94 -1.24 1.60
CA VAL A 36 -6.01 -1.08 3.06
C VAL A 36 -4.66 -1.46 3.64
N TYR A 37 -4.02 -0.54 4.35
CA TYR A 37 -2.64 -0.68 4.83
C TYR A 37 -2.41 0.02 6.18
N ILE A 38 -1.39 -0.40 6.92
CA ILE A 38 -0.91 0.29 8.13
C ILE A 38 0.19 1.28 7.72
N GLY A 39 0.08 2.53 8.18
CA GLY A 39 1.06 3.60 7.98
C GLY A 39 2.16 3.62 9.03
N GLU A 40 3.14 4.49 8.85
CA GLU A 40 4.22 4.73 9.82
C GLU A 40 3.73 5.29 11.16
N ASP A 41 2.51 5.81 11.18
CA ASP A 41 1.81 6.32 12.35
C ASP A 41 1.00 5.23 13.09
N ASP A 42 1.19 3.95 12.72
CA ASP A 42 0.45 2.80 13.22
C ASP A 42 -1.08 2.88 13.01
N LEU A 43 -1.54 3.79 12.14
CA LEU A 43 -2.95 3.92 11.79
C LEU A 43 -3.30 3.09 10.55
N LEU A 44 -4.57 2.67 10.50
CA LEU A 44 -5.12 1.96 9.35
C LEU A 44 -5.64 2.98 8.31
N TRP A 45 -5.07 2.93 7.12
CA TRP A 45 -5.40 3.80 6.01
C TRP A 45 -6.06 3.02 4.87
N ALA A 46 -6.91 3.71 4.10
CA ALA A 46 -7.49 3.22 2.86
C ALA A 46 -7.20 4.23 1.74
N ARG A 47 -6.65 3.74 0.62
CA ARG A 47 -6.30 4.59 -0.53
C ARG A 47 -6.68 3.90 -1.85
N PRO A 48 -7.12 4.64 -2.89
CA PRO A 48 -7.34 4.07 -4.21
C PRO A 48 -6.13 3.29 -4.72
N ALA A 49 -6.35 2.06 -5.20
CA ALA A 49 -5.29 1.15 -5.62
C ALA A 49 -4.48 1.72 -6.81
N ASN A 50 -5.15 2.41 -7.74
CA ASN A 50 -4.50 3.11 -8.85
C ASN A 50 -3.55 4.22 -8.36
N MET A 51 -3.85 4.86 -7.23
CA MET A 51 -2.98 5.86 -6.62
C MET A 51 -1.88 5.22 -5.78
N PHE A 52 -2.14 4.09 -5.14
CA PHE A 52 -1.13 3.37 -4.34
C PHE A 52 -0.07 2.74 -5.26
N PHE A 53 -0.47 1.96 -6.25
CA PHE A 53 0.44 1.31 -7.20
C PHE A 53 0.89 2.23 -8.35
N GLY A 54 0.42 3.48 -8.36
CA GLY A 54 0.72 4.46 -9.39
C GLY A 54 2.05 5.19 -9.20
N TYR A 55 2.21 6.24 -10.01
CA TYR A 55 3.41 7.07 -10.07
C TYR A 55 3.10 8.50 -9.59
N THR A 56 4.14 9.23 -9.22
CA THR A 56 4.14 10.69 -9.08
C THR A 56 4.30 11.36 -10.44
N ASP A 57 4.15 12.68 -10.49
CA ASP A 57 4.14 13.43 -11.75
C ASP A 57 5.49 13.41 -12.48
N ASP A 58 6.58 13.20 -11.75
CA ASP A 58 7.94 13.01 -12.24
C ASP A 58 8.25 11.55 -12.67
N GLY A 59 7.27 10.65 -12.59
CA GLY A 59 7.43 9.25 -12.98
C GLY A 59 8.01 8.34 -11.90
N THR A 60 8.16 8.81 -10.65
CA THR A 60 8.61 7.98 -9.53
C THR A 60 7.47 7.08 -9.03
N LYS A 61 7.73 5.78 -8.80
CA LYS A 61 6.71 4.87 -8.25
C LYS A 61 6.40 5.26 -6.81
N ARG A 62 5.11 5.40 -6.47
CA ARG A 62 4.70 5.88 -5.14
C ARG A 62 5.05 4.90 -4.03
N PHE A 63 4.83 3.62 -4.27
CA PHE A 63 5.13 2.54 -3.34
C PHE A 63 5.86 1.41 -4.06
N VAL A 64 7.00 0.99 -3.51
CA VAL A 64 7.81 -0.12 -4.01
C VAL A 64 7.70 -1.26 -3.02
N GLU A 65 7.34 -2.46 -3.50
CA GLU A 65 7.29 -3.66 -2.68
C GLU A 65 8.70 -4.03 -2.21
N ILE A 66 8.83 -4.41 -0.94
CA ILE A 66 10.08 -4.84 -0.31
C ILE A 66 9.86 -6.21 0.33
N ASN A 67 10.88 -7.06 0.27
CA ASN A 67 10.77 -8.47 0.68
C ASN A 67 10.72 -8.66 2.21
N GLU A 68 11.12 -7.66 3.01
CA GLU A 68 11.16 -7.77 4.47
C GLU A 68 10.74 -6.43 5.10
N TRP A 69 9.88 -6.48 6.12
CA TRP A 69 9.94 -5.46 7.18
C TRP A 69 11.30 -5.69 7.83
N GLU A 70 12.23 -4.76 7.66
CA GLU A 70 13.39 -4.69 8.56
C GLU A 70 12.81 -4.41 9.94
N GLU A 71 12.47 -5.47 10.68
CA GLU A 71 12.47 -5.44 12.13
C GLU A 71 13.92 -5.08 12.50
N ASN A 72 14.17 -3.78 12.66
CA ASN A 72 15.36 -3.34 13.36
C ASN A 72 15.24 -3.89 14.79
N GLU A 73 16.25 -4.67 15.17
CA GLU A 73 16.55 -5.34 16.45
C GLU A 73 15.78 -4.89 17.71
#